data_AF-A0A4Y2D7W4-F1
#
_entry.id   AF-A0A4Y2D7W4-F1
#
_cell.length_a   1.000
_cell.length_b   1.000
_cell.length_c   1.000
_cell.angle_alpha   90.00
_cell.angle_beta   90.00
_cell.angle_gamma   90.00
#
_symmetry.space_group_name_H-M   'P 1'
#
loop_
_entity.id
_entity.type
_entity.pdbx_description
1 polymer ?
#
loop_
_entity_poly.entity_id
_entity_poly.type
_entity_poly.pdbx_seq_one_letter_code
_entity_poly.pdbx_strand_id
1 'polypeptide(L)'
;MRAVLKRDNNTTGTEKTRYKLLFSRKQALYKKLSLRDKLISLKNFCTQTKDPYGIPYKAIVKDNLPPPPIRPFQDQPEEGDSQSFASRILQELYPQIPNPF
;
A
#
# COMPACT_ATOMS: atom_id res chain seq x y z
N MET A 1 12.57 21.96 -10.73
CA MET A 1 12.60 22.29 -9.27
C MET A 1 14.00 22.60 -8.75
N ARG A 2 15.01 21.73 -8.98
CA ARG A 2 16.38 21.91 -8.45
C ARG A 2 17.01 23.30 -8.66
N ALA A 3 16.87 23.90 -9.84
CA ALA A 3 17.42 25.22 -10.12
C ALA A 3 16.80 26.35 -9.24
N VAL A 4 15.51 26.25 -8.91
CA VAL A 4 14.83 27.24 -8.06
C VAL A 4 15.21 27.06 -6.59
N LEU A 5 15.36 25.80 -6.15
CA LEU A 5 15.87 25.49 -4.81
C LEU A 5 17.31 25.99 -4.61
N LYS A 6 18.18 25.79 -5.60
CA LYS A 6 19.55 26.32 -5.56
C LYS A 6 19.57 27.85 -5.43
N ARG A 7 18.70 28.55 -6.16
CA ARG A 7 18.58 30.01 -6.05
C ARG A 7 18.04 30.43 -4.69
N ASP A 8 16.99 29.79 -4.18
CA ASP A 8 16.45 30.08 -2.84
C ASP A 8 17.52 29.96 -1.75
N ASN A 9 18.32 28.89 -1.77
CA ASN A 9 19.37 28.65 -0.79
C ASN A 9 20.54 29.65 -0.89
N ASN A 10 20.85 30.13 -2.09
CA ASN A 10 22.00 31.00 -2.34
C ASN A 10 21.67 32.50 -2.29
N THR A 11 20.39 32.88 -2.19
CA THR A 11 19.97 34.28 -2.22
C THR A 11 19.78 34.82 -0.80
N THR A 12 20.36 35.99 -0.53
CA THR A 12 20.25 36.70 0.75
C THR A 12 19.58 38.06 0.52
N GLY A 13 18.92 38.62 1.54
CA GLY A 13 18.23 39.91 1.43
C GLY A 13 16.81 39.79 0.85
N THR A 14 16.31 40.87 0.24
CA THR A 14 14.91 41.02 -0.20
C THR A 14 14.48 40.02 -1.28
N GLU A 15 15.39 39.62 -2.18
CA GLU A 15 15.14 38.63 -3.23
C GLU A 15 14.92 37.20 -2.68
N LYS A 16 15.36 36.90 -1.44
CA LYS A 16 15.16 35.60 -0.80
C LYS A 16 13.68 35.24 -0.67
N THR A 17 12.85 36.20 -0.24
CA THR A 17 11.40 36.00 -0.10
C THR A 17 10.74 35.64 -1.43
N ARG A 18 11.20 36.26 -2.53
CA ARG A 18 10.72 36.00 -3.88
C ARG A 18 11.04 34.57 -4.33
N TYR A 19 12.29 34.12 -4.15
CA TYR A 19 12.69 32.76 -4.51
C TYR A 19 12.02 31.70 -3.64
N LYS A 20 11.86 31.96 -2.33
CA LYS A 20 11.11 31.09 -1.42
C LYS A 20 9.66 30.93 -1.86
N LEU A 21 8.98 32.03 -2.22
CA LEU A 21 7.61 31.99 -2.73
C LEU A 21 7.51 31.22 -4.05
N LEU A 22 8.43 31.46 -4.99
CA LEU A 22 8.50 30.75 -6.26
C LEU A 22 8.75 29.25 -6.08
N PHE A 23 9.62 28.88 -5.13
CA PHE A 23 9.89 27.49 -4.81
C PHE A 23 8.64 26.80 -4.24
N SER A 24 8.00 27.40 -3.23
CA SER A 24 6.78 26.88 -2.61
C SER A 24 5.65 26.68 -3.63
N ARG A 25 5.43 27.65 -4.54
CA ARG A 25 4.43 27.50 -5.62
C ARG A 25 4.74 26.33 -6.54
N LYS A 26 5.99 26.18 -6.99
CA LYS A 26 6.39 25.06 -7.86
C LYS A 26 6.29 23.71 -7.14
N GLN A 27 6.63 23.67 -5.85
CA GLN A 27 6.54 22.46 -5.05
C GLN A 27 5.07 22.03 -4.85
N ALA A 28 4.17 22.97 -4.56
CA ALA A 28 2.74 22.69 -4.41
C ALA A 28 2.13 22.15 -5.72
N LEU A 29 2.46 22.77 -6.86
CA LEU A 29 2.02 22.29 -8.17
C LEU A 29 2.54 20.88 -8.47
N TYR A 30 3.82 20.62 -8.19
CA TYR A 30 4.40 19.29 -8.37
C TYR A 30 3.70 18.23 -7.51
N LYS A 31 3.46 18.50 -6.22
CA LYS A 31 2.75 17.57 -5.33
C LYS A 31 1.34 17.28 -5.83
N LYS A 32 0.60 18.30 -6.29
CA LYS A 32 -0.75 18.15 -6.83
C LYS A 32 -0.78 17.27 -8.08
N LEU A 33 0.13 17.53 -9.03
CA LEU A 33 0.23 16.74 -10.26
C LEU A 33 0.67 15.30 -9.98
N SER A 34 1.71 15.10 -9.16
CA SER A 34 2.17 13.76 -8.80
C SER A 34 1.10 12.94 -8.09
N LEU A 35 0.30 13.56 -7.21
CA LEU A 35 -0.81 12.88 -6.55
C LEU A 35 -1.90 12.48 -7.56
N ARG A 36 -2.24 13.37 -8.50
CA ARG A 36 -3.19 13.07 -9.58
C ARG A 36 -2.71 11.91 -10.44
N ASP A 37 -1.44 11.92 -10.84
CA ASP A 37 -0.84 10.87 -11.68
C ASP A 37 -0.83 9.52 -10.95
N LYS A 38 -0.51 9.51 -9.65
CA LYS A 38 -0.59 8.29 -8.82
C LYS A 38 -2.01 7.74 -8.74
N LEU A 39 -3.02 8.60 -8.53
CA LEU A 39 -4.42 8.18 -8.48
C LEU A 39 -4.91 7.63 -9.82
N ILE A 40 -4.52 8.26 -10.94
CA ILE A 40 -4.84 7.79 -12.28
C ILE A 40 -4.17 6.44 -12.54
N SER A 41 -2.89 6.31 -12.20
CA SER A 41 -2.15 5.05 -12.32
C SER A 41 -2.80 3.93 -11.51
N LEU A 42 -3.18 4.20 -10.26
CA LEU A 42 -3.86 3.24 -9.41
C LEU A 42 -5.23 2.85 -10.00
N LYS A 43 -6.03 3.84 -10.43
CA LYS A 43 -7.32 3.59 -11.07
C LYS A 43 -7.15 2.70 -12.29
N ASN A 44 -6.21 3.03 -13.18
CA ASN A 44 -5.93 2.24 -14.38
C ASN A 44 -5.44 0.83 -14.02
N PHE A 45 -4.60 0.68 -13.00
CA PHE A 45 -4.19 -0.63 -12.50
C PHE A 45 -5.40 -1.45 -12.02
N CYS A 46 -6.29 -0.86 -11.22
CA CYS A 46 -7.47 -1.56 -10.70
C CYS A 46 -8.54 -1.85 -11.77
N THR A 47 -8.64 -1.06 -12.85
CA THR A 47 -9.67 -1.24 -13.87
C THR A 47 -9.21 -1.97 -15.13
N GLN A 48 -7.95 -1.83 -15.54
CA GLN A 48 -7.41 -2.44 -16.77
C GLN A 48 -6.75 -3.79 -16.52
N THR A 49 -6.36 -4.10 -15.27
CA THR A 49 -5.80 -5.41 -14.95
C THR A 49 -6.93 -6.44 -14.92
N LYS A 50 -7.00 -7.31 -15.93
CA LYS A 50 -7.97 -8.42 -16.03
C LYS A 50 -7.97 -9.34 -14.80
N ASP A 51 -6.85 -9.39 -14.08
CA ASP A 51 -6.71 -10.16 -12.85
C ASP A 51 -5.69 -9.48 -11.91
N PRO A 52 -6.11 -8.50 -11.08
CA PRO A 52 -5.20 -7.68 -10.27
C PRO A 52 -4.42 -8.47 -9.22
N TYR A 53 -4.93 -9.65 -8.84
CA TYR A 53 -4.27 -10.62 -7.95
C TYR A 53 -3.87 -11.89 -8.69
N GLY A 54 -4.09 -11.97 -10.00
CA GLY A 54 -3.96 -13.19 -10.78
C GLY A 54 -2.58 -13.73 -10.85
N ILE A 55 -1.60 -12.86 -11.04
CA ILE A 55 -0.21 -13.29 -11.15
C ILE A 55 0.28 -13.89 -9.82
N PRO A 56 0.10 -13.24 -8.65
CA PRO A 56 0.46 -13.86 -7.38
C PRO A 56 -0.44 -15.05 -7.01
N TYR A 57 -1.75 -14.98 -7.22
CA TYR A 57 -2.66 -16.09 -6.92
C TYR A 57 -2.40 -17.31 -7.82
N LYS A 58 -2.19 -17.12 -9.12
CA LYS A 58 -1.80 -18.19 -10.05
C LYS A 58 -0.41 -18.72 -9.73
N ALA A 59 0.53 -17.91 -9.23
CA ALA A 59 1.83 -18.42 -8.78
C ALA A 59 1.70 -19.30 -7.53
N ILE A 60 0.86 -18.91 -6.56
CA ILE A 60 0.57 -19.68 -5.35
C ILE A 60 -0.21 -20.97 -5.69
N VAL A 61 -1.15 -20.92 -6.63
CA VAL A 61 -1.97 -22.07 -7.07
C VAL A 61 -1.22 -22.96 -8.08
N LYS A 62 -0.19 -22.45 -8.77
CA LYS A 62 0.61 -23.21 -9.74
C LYS A 62 1.34 -24.40 -9.12
N ASP A 63 1.56 -24.39 -7.80
CA ASP A 63 2.16 -25.52 -7.08
C ASP A 63 1.20 -26.71 -6.88
N ASN A 64 0.05 -26.74 -7.58
CA ASN A 64 -0.97 -27.80 -7.55
C ASN A 64 -1.54 -28.12 -6.15
N LEU A 65 -1.24 -27.28 -5.15
CA LEU A 65 -1.85 -27.40 -3.85
C LEU A 65 -3.31 -26.95 -3.98
N PRO A 66 -4.29 -27.81 -3.64
CA PRO A 66 -5.67 -27.37 -3.57
C PRO A 66 -5.71 -26.20 -2.56
N PRO A 67 -6.35 -25.07 -2.90
CA PRO A 67 -6.55 -24.02 -1.92
C PRO A 67 -7.19 -24.66 -0.68
N PRO A 68 -6.66 -24.41 0.53
CA PRO A 68 -7.27 -24.93 1.75
C PRO A 68 -8.75 -24.55 1.73
N PRO A 69 -9.67 -25.48 2.05
CA PRO A 69 -11.08 -25.14 2.11
C PRO A 69 -11.21 -23.94 3.06
N ILE A 70 -11.61 -22.79 2.51
CA ILE A 70 -11.99 -21.61 3.28
C ILE A 70 -13.24 -22.05 4.03
N ARG A 71 -13.07 -22.59 5.24
CA ARG A 71 -14.19 -22.90 6.12
C ARG A 71 -14.89 -21.58 6.39
N PRO A 72 -16.21 -21.47 6.17
CA PRO A 72 -16.92 -20.26 6.51
C PRO A 72 -16.91 -20.13 8.04
N PHE A 73 -16.07 -19.24 8.58
CA PHE A 73 -16.16 -18.80 9.97
C PHE A 73 -17.44 -17.99 10.25
N GLN A 74 -18.36 -17.90 9.28
CA GLN A 74 -19.60 -17.11 9.35
C GLN A 74 -20.56 -17.60 10.44
N ASP A 75 -20.46 -18.88 10.85
CA ASP A 75 -21.36 -19.48 11.84
C ASP A 75 -20.76 -19.54 13.26
N GLN A 76 -19.56 -19.01 13.47
CA GLN A 76 -18.88 -19.07 14.76
C GLN A 76 -19.03 -17.74 15.51
N PRO A 77 -19.56 -17.73 16.75
CA PRO A 77 -19.58 -16.50 17.54
C PRO A 77 -18.14 -16.02 17.81
N GLU A 78 -17.92 -14.72 17.67
CA GLU A 78 -16.69 -14.00 18.06
C GLU A 78 -16.56 -14.03 19.59
N GLU A 79 -16.28 -15.21 20.15
CA GLU A 79 -16.11 -15.40 21.59
C GLU A 79 -14.62 -15.57 21.88
N GLY A 80 -13.99 -14.49 22.36
CA GLY A 80 -12.57 -14.45 22.72
C GLY A 80 -11.86 -13.15 22.32
N ASP A 81 -10.61 -12.98 22.75
CA ASP A 81 -9.73 -11.90 22.28
C ASP A 81 -9.27 -12.20 20.83
N SER A 82 -9.05 -11.15 20.05
CA SER A 82 -8.53 -11.17 18.68
C SER A 82 -7.34 -12.13 18.48
N GLN A 83 -6.46 -12.23 19.48
CA GLN A 83 -5.31 -13.13 19.49
C GLN A 83 -5.71 -14.61 19.58
N SER A 84 -6.75 -14.93 20.35
CA SER A 84 -7.28 -16.29 20.48
C SER A 84 -7.98 -16.73 19.19
N PHE A 85 -8.68 -15.81 18.51
CA PHE A 85 -9.28 -16.05 17.20
C PHE A 85 -8.20 -16.34 16.13
N ALA A 86 -7.16 -15.50 16.08
CA ALA A 86 -6.04 -15.71 15.16
C ALA A 86 -5.31 -17.05 15.42
N SER A 87 -5.09 -17.39 16.69
CA SER A 87 -4.48 -18.68 17.07
C SER A 87 -5.33 -19.87 16.64
N ARG A 88 -6.65 -19.79 16.79
CA ARG A 88 -7.59 -20.83 16.36
C ARG A 88 -7.57 -21.04 14.85
N ILE A 89 -7.54 -19.95 14.07
CA ILE A 89 -7.41 -20.02 12.61
C ILE A 89 -6.09 -20.71 12.21
N LEU A 90 -4.98 -20.34 12.86
CA LEU A 90 -3.68 -20.92 12.55
C LEU A 90 -3.60 -22.41 12.89
N GLN A 91 -4.14 -22.83 14.04
CA GLN A 91 -4.22 -24.25 14.42
C GLN A 91 -5.09 -25.07 13.45
N GLU A 92 -6.20 -24.50 12.97
CA GLU A 92 -7.12 -25.20 12.08
C GLU A 92 -6.56 -25.34 10.65
N LEU A 93 -5.82 -24.34 10.17
CA LEU A 93 -5.16 -24.38 8.86
C LEU A 93 -3.87 -25.21 8.86
N TYR A 94 -3.16 -25.24 9.99
CA TYR A 94 -1.85 -25.87 10.11
C TYR A 94 -1.71 -26.65 11.43
N PRO A 95 -2.39 -27.82 11.56
CA PRO A 95 -2.44 -28.58 12.81
C PRO A 95 -1.08 -29.16 13.24
N GLN A 96 -0.08 -29.12 12.38
CA GLN A 96 1.26 -29.69 12.61
C GLN A 96 2.27 -28.69 13.17
N ILE A 97 1.91 -27.41 13.29
CA ILE A 97 2.81 -26.40 13.85
C ILE A 97 2.59 -26.39 15.36
N PRO A 98 3.57 -26.82 16.18
CA PRO A 98 3.46 -26.67 17.63
C PRO A 98 3.34 -25.19 17.93
N ASN A 99 2.34 -24.83 18.74
CA ASN A 99 2.10 -23.44 19.14
C ASN A 99 3.41 -22.88 19.73
N PRO A 100 4.04 -21.85 19.13
CA PRO A 100 5.35 -21.38 19.58
C PRO A 100 5.28 -20.46 20.79
N PHE A 101 4.13 -20.40 21.47
CA PHE A 101 3.86 -19.55 22.64
C PHE A 101 3.36 -20.39 23.80
#